data_AF-A0A1I7ZZJ6-F1
#
_entry.id   AF-A0A1I7ZZJ6-F1
#
_cell.length_a   1.000
_cell.length_b   1.000
_cell.length_c   1.000
_cell.angle_alpha   90.00
_cell.angle_beta   90.00
_cell.angle_gamma   90.00
#
_symmetry.space_group_name_H-M   'P 1'
#
loop_
_entity.id
_entity.type
_entity.pdbx_description
1 polymer ?
#
loop_
_entity_poly.entity_id
_entity_poly.type
_entity_poly.pdbx_seq_one_letter_code
_entity_poly.pdbx_strand_id
1 'polypeptide(L)'
;MCLARRLQCPAGPSPEKKERSKPREGEPSSKQNPSKAQRCEEERSVSLSMSSLILPAPQISDQEMEEIIKIGHVADSVRNMVDDNPTSTLLHDYAGSVRDATAARTARTPAAARDVVAEEAENLLALQNVETPLKGGVNTSLHDLHLNSALPQKQVVATPNTVLTAVGSTPRTVVPATPGSTLTTPSATPVRDQLNINSEGVAENARGQLRKALSALPKPKNDYELLLPEDEDDSDDQPDTEEEWVEDASDAAEARAKARALKRIEERKLRTQAFQRDLPRPAKLNEQYTKKATNKTEMSMADDLIKTEMYSLMEWDLGVKAVKPLSVLERAQAAKAIEEEITKHGEPLDAVMWAAIEQCSSELVLSNGKFNRLANLSRRDQMEALGAQFQLYREWMNKRAKKTSKIEKRLKVKLGGYMNIANGLTKKLTDLQNERSLLHMELETFRNLAAHEDKSIAKRVHKLTVDVEKQHERERDLQKKFGELQDLHWKLEQAHIKKQATVSAEAVSYDSSA
;
A
#
# COMPACT_ATOMS: atom_id res chain seq x y z
N MET A 1 -32.52 28.66 28.49
CA MET A 1 -31.86 29.98 28.36
C MET A 1 -30.90 30.14 29.54
N CYS A 2 -29.70 29.57 29.55
CA CYS A 2 -28.47 29.95 28.81
C CYS A 2 -28.03 31.39 29.06
N LEU A 3 -27.19 31.61 30.08
CA LEU A 3 -26.21 32.69 30.12
C LEU A 3 -24.89 32.13 30.66
N ALA A 4 -23.93 32.01 29.73
CA ALA A 4 -22.59 31.47 29.93
C ALA A 4 -21.68 32.51 30.59
N ARG A 5 -20.99 32.12 31.69
CA ARG A 5 -19.87 32.87 32.26
C ARG A 5 -18.55 32.27 31.74
N ARG A 6 -17.92 33.00 30.80
CA ARG A 6 -16.50 32.84 30.45
C ARG A 6 -15.66 33.34 31.64
N LEU A 7 -14.75 32.49 32.12
CA LEU A 7 -13.67 32.90 33.02
C LEU A 7 -12.42 33.14 32.17
N GLN A 8 -11.90 34.36 32.27
CA GLN A 8 -10.69 34.87 31.64
C GLN A 8 -9.52 34.66 32.62
N CYS A 9 -8.48 33.93 32.22
CA CYS A 9 -7.22 33.83 32.99
C CYS A 9 -6.26 34.97 32.58
N PRO A 10 -5.53 35.60 33.52
CA PRO A 10 -4.54 36.62 33.20
C PRO A 10 -3.18 36.01 32.80
N ALA A 11 -2.52 36.70 31.87
CA ALA A 11 -1.22 36.40 31.31
C ALA A 11 -0.07 36.59 32.33
N GLY A 12 0.86 35.63 32.37
CA GLY A 12 2.14 35.73 33.09
C GLY A 12 3.30 36.06 32.15
N PRO A 13 4.39 36.69 32.66
CA PRO A 13 5.43 37.31 31.83
C PRO A 13 6.51 36.32 31.36
N SER A 14 7.07 36.68 30.21
CA SER A 14 8.16 36.06 29.44
C SER A 14 9.52 36.03 30.15
N PRO A 15 10.36 34.98 29.94
CA PRO A 15 11.72 34.94 30.50
C PRO A 15 12.77 35.50 29.52
N GLU A 16 13.63 36.37 30.05
CA GLU A 16 14.82 36.94 29.42
C GLU A 16 15.94 35.92 29.20
N LYS A 17 16.67 36.11 28.11
CA LYS A 17 17.86 35.36 27.70
C LYS A 17 19.05 35.76 28.56
N LYS A 18 19.73 34.77 29.18
CA LYS A 18 21.07 34.92 29.75
C LYS A 18 22.02 33.98 29.02
N GLU A 19 22.90 34.59 28.22
CA GLU A 19 24.08 33.97 27.65
C GLU A 19 25.01 33.47 28.77
N ARG A 20 25.48 32.23 28.65
CA ARG A 20 26.52 31.70 29.54
C ARG A 20 27.61 31.04 28.68
N SER A 21 28.79 31.61 28.83
CA SER A 21 30.06 31.29 28.19
C SER A 21 30.56 29.88 28.52
N LYS A 22 31.18 29.24 27.51
CA LYS A 22 31.96 28.00 27.61
C LYS A 22 33.26 28.20 28.39
N PRO A 23 33.72 27.23 29.20
CA PRO A 23 35.13 27.11 29.53
C PRO A 23 35.82 25.99 28.75
N ARG A 24 37.12 26.23 28.50
CA ARG A 24 38.09 25.43 27.76
C ARG A 24 38.49 24.16 28.51
N GLU A 25 38.85 23.14 27.73
CA GLU A 25 39.54 21.93 28.18
C GLU A 25 40.97 22.22 28.64
N GLY A 26 41.41 21.45 29.63
CA GLY A 26 42.80 21.31 30.03
C GLY A 26 42.99 19.91 30.64
N GLU A 27 43.88 19.12 30.06
CA GLU A 27 44.51 17.96 30.72
C GLU A 27 45.43 18.47 31.86
N PRO A 28 45.77 17.66 32.90
CA PRO A 28 46.87 16.70 32.75
C PRO A 28 46.86 15.42 33.65
N SER A 29 47.58 14.40 33.14
CA SER A 29 48.57 13.51 33.80
C SER A 29 48.24 12.61 35.02
N SER A 30 48.43 11.31 34.79
CA SER A 30 49.18 10.28 35.55
C SER A 30 49.33 10.36 37.08
N LYS A 31 48.94 9.28 37.80
CA LYS A 31 49.83 8.32 38.51
C LYS A 31 49.07 7.52 39.60
N GLN A 32 49.40 6.21 39.65
CA GLN A 32 49.55 5.33 40.83
C GLN A 32 48.34 4.87 41.67
N ASN A 33 48.06 3.56 41.57
CA ASN A 33 47.58 2.65 42.62
C ASN A 33 48.61 2.57 43.79
N PRO A 34 48.27 2.19 45.04
CA PRO A 34 47.58 0.93 45.43
C PRO A 34 46.57 1.04 46.60
N SER A 35 45.63 0.11 46.81
CA SER A 35 45.84 -1.08 47.66
C SER A 35 44.52 -1.83 47.94
N LYS A 36 44.70 -3.05 48.47
CA LYS A 36 43.80 -4.21 48.63
C LYS A 36 42.62 -4.05 49.60
N ALA A 37 41.47 -4.66 49.26
CA ALA A 37 40.54 -5.42 50.14
C ALA A 37 39.36 -5.95 49.28
N GLN A 38 39.32 -7.22 48.87
CA GLN A 38 38.78 -8.37 49.59
C GLN A 38 37.24 -8.34 49.76
N ARG A 39 36.52 -8.98 48.81
CA ARG A 39 35.44 -9.93 49.13
C ARG A 39 35.03 -10.75 47.90
N CYS A 40 35.05 -12.07 48.09
CA CYS A 40 34.52 -13.07 47.17
C CYS A 40 33.01 -13.16 47.36
N GLU A 41 32.23 -13.08 46.28
CA GLU A 41 30.97 -13.83 46.08
C GLU A 41 30.78 -13.99 44.55
N GLU A 42 31.19 -15.14 44.03
CA GLU A 42 31.01 -15.53 42.62
C GLU A 42 29.62 -16.17 42.46
N GLU A 43 28.69 -15.42 41.87
CA GLU A 43 27.44 -15.97 41.34
C GLU A 43 27.75 -16.80 40.08
N ARG A 44 27.43 -18.10 40.13
CA ARG A 44 27.45 -19.00 38.98
C ARG A 44 26.39 -18.58 37.96
N SER A 45 26.78 -17.75 37.00
CA SER A 45 26.03 -17.57 35.75
C SER A 45 26.41 -18.68 34.77
N VAL A 46 25.48 -19.59 34.50
CA VAL A 46 25.60 -20.52 33.37
C VAL A 46 25.29 -19.71 32.11
N SER A 47 26.33 -19.17 31.48
CA SER A 47 26.23 -18.61 30.13
C SER A 47 26.39 -19.76 29.13
N LEU A 48 25.35 -20.04 28.37
CA LEU A 48 25.45 -20.89 27.19
C LEU A 48 26.37 -20.17 26.18
N SER A 49 27.56 -20.72 25.95
CA SER A 49 28.49 -20.21 24.95
C SER A 49 27.90 -20.41 23.55
N MET A 50 27.44 -19.34 22.92
CA MET A 50 27.23 -19.34 21.47
C MET A 50 28.59 -19.44 20.80
N SER A 51 28.75 -20.37 19.88
CA SER A 51 29.94 -20.50 19.04
C SER A 51 30.24 -19.17 18.35
N SER A 52 31.43 -18.62 18.63
CA SER A 52 31.95 -17.41 17.98
C SER A 52 31.87 -17.56 16.45
N LEU A 53 31.22 -16.58 15.81
CA LEU A 53 31.09 -16.49 14.37
C LEU A 53 32.46 -16.12 13.79
N ILE A 54 33.19 -17.11 13.30
CA ILE A 54 34.45 -16.90 12.59
C ILE A 54 34.09 -16.34 11.21
N LEU A 55 34.13 -15.03 11.09
CA LEU A 55 34.02 -14.35 9.80
C LEU A 55 35.34 -14.53 9.04
N PRO A 56 35.29 -14.74 7.71
CA PRO A 56 36.49 -14.74 6.89
C PRO A 56 37.19 -13.39 7.00
N ALA A 57 38.54 -13.43 7.01
CA ALA A 57 39.36 -12.23 7.09
C ALA A 57 38.98 -11.21 5.99
N PRO A 58 39.02 -9.90 6.30
CA PRO A 58 38.66 -8.87 5.32
C PRO A 58 39.49 -9.05 4.05
N GLN A 59 38.81 -9.20 2.91
CA GLN A 59 39.43 -9.44 1.60
C GLN A 59 40.05 -8.19 0.96
N ILE A 60 40.25 -7.14 1.75
CA ILE A 60 40.81 -5.86 1.29
C ILE A 60 42.28 -5.83 1.67
N SER A 61 43.12 -5.65 0.65
CA SER A 61 44.56 -5.43 0.83
C SER A 61 44.81 -4.03 1.40
N ASP A 62 45.89 -3.86 2.17
CA ASP A 62 46.23 -2.54 2.78
C ASP A 62 46.41 -1.44 1.73
N GLN A 63 46.76 -1.81 0.49
CA GLN A 63 46.83 -0.88 -0.65
C GLN A 63 45.44 -0.34 -1.06
N GLU A 64 44.40 -1.18 -1.03
CA GLU A 64 43.03 -0.75 -1.28
C GLU A 64 42.50 0.12 -0.15
N MET A 65 42.95 -0.14 1.08
CA MET A 65 42.62 0.70 2.24
C MET A 65 43.21 2.11 2.10
N GLU A 66 44.47 2.25 1.69
CA GLU A 66 45.10 3.54 1.42
C GLU A 66 44.42 4.31 0.28
N GLU A 67 43.97 3.62 -0.76
CA GLU A 67 43.27 4.23 -1.90
C GLU A 67 41.88 4.74 -1.49
N ILE A 68 41.15 3.98 -0.66
CA ILE A 68 39.87 4.40 -0.07
C ILE A 68 40.06 5.63 0.83
N ILE A 69 41.14 5.68 1.61
CA ILE A 69 41.45 6.82 2.47
C ILE A 69 41.80 8.06 1.63
N LYS A 70 42.55 7.91 0.54
CA LYS A 70 42.85 9.02 -0.40
C LYS A 70 41.58 9.55 -1.08
N ILE A 71 40.68 8.66 -1.50
CA ILE A 71 39.39 9.06 -2.11
C ILE A 71 38.49 9.75 -1.08
N GLY A 72 38.45 9.24 0.16
CA GLY A 72 37.73 9.88 1.26
C GLY A 72 38.29 11.27 1.59
N HIS A 73 39.60 11.43 1.57
CA HIS A 73 40.26 12.71 1.84
C HIS A 73 39.98 13.76 0.76
N VAL A 74 39.87 13.35 -0.52
CA VAL A 74 39.45 14.24 -1.61
C VAL A 74 37.99 14.67 -1.44
N ALA A 75 37.10 13.77 -1.03
CA ALA A 75 35.70 14.10 -0.76
C ALA A 75 35.53 15.08 0.43
N ASP A 76 36.33 14.93 1.48
CA ASP A 76 36.31 15.83 2.64
C ASP A 76 37.02 17.17 2.37
N SER A 77 38.04 17.21 1.51
CA SER A 77 38.66 18.47 1.06
C SER A 77 37.69 19.34 0.26
N VAL A 78 36.78 18.74 -0.52
CA VAL A 78 35.74 19.46 -1.26
C VAL A 78 34.69 20.05 -0.32
N ARG A 79 34.40 19.39 0.82
CA ARG A 79 33.51 19.94 1.86
C ARG A 79 34.10 21.15 2.58
N ASN A 80 35.40 21.16 2.85
CA ASN A 80 36.05 22.28 3.57
C ASN A 80 36.26 23.53 2.70
N MET A 81 35.99 23.45 1.39
CA MET A 81 36.09 24.58 0.45
C MET A 81 34.73 25.23 0.08
N VAL A 82 33.61 24.80 0.68
CA VAL A 82 32.27 25.29 0.32
C VAL A 82 31.68 26.16 1.45
N ASP A 83 31.66 27.47 1.22
CA ASP A 83 30.95 28.47 2.03
C ASP A 83 29.42 28.47 1.75
N ASP A 84 28.64 28.89 2.76
CA ASP A 84 27.18 28.86 2.88
C ASP A 84 26.40 29.51 1.70
N ASN A 85 26.27 28.79 0.59
CA ASN A 85 25.45 29.18 -0.56
C ASN A 85 24.28 28.17 -0.78
N PRO A 86 23.02 28.61 -0.98
CA PRO A 86 21.83 27.75 -1.17
C PRO A 86 21.85 26.80 -2.39
N THR A 87 22.88 26.84 -3.24
CA THR A 87 23.11 25.88 -4.33
C THR A 87 23.79 24.57 -3.87
N SER A 88 24.29 24.50 -2.63
CA SER A 88 24.96 23.31 -2.04
C SER A 88 24.06 22.08 -1.86
N THR A 89 22.74 22.26 -1.89
CA THR A 89 21.75 21.17 -1.80
C THR A 89 21.75 20.26 -3.04
N LEU A 90 22.31 20.70 -4.17
CA LEU A 90 22.45 19.91 -5.40
C LEU A 90 23.74 19.07 -5.44
N LEU A 91 24.71 19.32 -4.55
CA LEU A 91 25.94 18.54 -4.45
C LEU A 91 25.82 17.32 -3.52
N HIS A 92 24.71 17.20 -2.78
CA HIS A 92 24.44 16.02 -1.94
C HIS A 92 24.23 14.73 -2.75
N ASP A 93 23.86 14.83 -4.03
CA ASP A 93 23.61 13.66 -4.89
C ASP A 93 24.88 13.03 -5.49
N TYR A 94 26.03 13.72 -5.46
CA TYR A 94 27.30 13.12 -5.91
C TYR A 94 27.86 12.10 -4.90
N ALA A 95 27.45 12.17 -3.62
CA ALA A 95 27.84 11.18 -2.62
C ALA A 95 27.18 9.81 -2.84
N GLY A 96 26.02 9.77 -3.51
CA GLY A 96 25.37 8.52 -3.94
C GLY A 96 26.15 7.84 -5.06
N SER A 97 26.58 8.62 -6.06
CA SER A 97 27.28 8.10 -7.24
C SER A 97 28.66 7.49 -6.93
N VAL A 98 29.40 8.00 -5.93
CA VAL A 98 30.73 7.45 -5.57
C VAL A 98 30.63 6.20 -4.69
N ARG A 99 29.58 6.08 -3.87
CA ARG A 99 29.29 4.83 -3.12
C ARG A 99 28.78 3.72 -4.03
N ASP A 100 28.02 4.06 -5.07
CA ASP A 100 27.61 3.10 -6.10
C ASP A 100 28.78 2.69 -7.01
N ALA A 101 29.76 3.58 -7.26
CA ALA A 101 30.97 3.25 -8.04
C ALA A 101 31.91 2.26 -7.33
N THR A 102 31.91 2.21 -5.99
CA THR A 102 32.71 1.25 -5.20
C THR A 102 31.98 -0.06 -4.92
N ALA A 103 30.64 -0.07 -4.97
CA ALA A 103 29.84 -1.29 -4.98
C ALA A 103 29.79 -1.99 -6.36
N ALA A 104 30.31 -1.34 -7.42
CA ALA A 104 30.26 -1.84 -8.80
C ALA A 104 31.36 -2.86 -9.17
N ARG A 105 32.28 -3.25 -8.27
CA ARG A 105 33.37 -4.18 -8.63
C ARG A 105 33.03 -5.68 -8.57
N THR A 106 31.82 -6.07 -8.16
CA THR A 106 31.31 -7.47 -8.32
C THR A 106 29.84 -7.54 -8.65
N ALA A 107 29.38 -6.76 -9.63
CA ALA A 107 28.13 -7.03 -10.34
C ALA A 107 28.23 -6.46 -11.77
N ARG A 108 28.75 -7.26 -12.71
CA ARG A 108 28.57 -6.96 -14.14
C ARG A 108 27.10 -7.24 -14.48
N THR A 109 26.25 -6.23 -14.35
CA THR A 109 25.01 -6.15 -15.11
C THR A 109 25.37 -6.09 -16.61
N PRO A 110 24.62 -6.76 -17.50
CA PRO A 110 24.86 -6.63 -18.92
C PRO A 110 24.56 -5.19 -19.33
N ALA A 111 25.61 -4.46 -19.73
CA ALA A 111 25.54 -3.17 -20.40
C ALA A 111 25.02 -3.33 -21.84
N ALA A 112 23.83 -3.93 -21.98
CA ALA A 112 23.14 -4.08 -23.26
C ALA A 112 21.65 -3.68 -23.16
N ALA A 113 21.24 -3.01 -22.08
CA ALA A 113 19.98 -2.28 -22.07
C ALA A 113 20.27 -0.90 -22.69
N ARG A 114 20.03 -0.78 -23.99
CA ARG A 114 19.96 0.51 -24.69
C ARG A 114 18.81 1.28 -24.04
N ASP A 115 19.05 2.50 -23.58
CA ASP A 115 17.99 3.33 -23.00
C ASP A 115 17.16 3.91 -24.15
N VAL A 116 16.12 3.16 -24.53
CA VAL A 116 15.22 3.51 -25.64
C VAL A 116 14.60 4.89 -25.45
N VAL A 117 14.36 5.31 -24.20
CA VAL A 117 13.75 6.61 -23.89
C VAL A 117 14.76 7.74 -24.11
N ALA A 118 16.02 7.53 -23.73
CA ALA A 118 17.08 8.48 -23.98
C ALA A 118 17.37 8.62 -25.49
N GLU A 119 17.45 7.50 -26.22
CA GLU A 119 17.66 7.50 -27.67
C GLU A 119 16.47 8.11 -28.45
N GLU A 120 15.23 7.91 -27.98
CA GLU A 120 14.04 8.58 -28.54
C GLU A 120 14.05 10.08 -28.29
N ALA A 121 14.45 10.52 -27.09
CA ALA A 121 14.57 11.93 -26.76
C ALA A 121 15.65 12.61 -27.61
N GLU A 122 16.78 11.95 -27.86
CA GLU A 122 17.82 12.44 -28.77
C GLU A 122 17.33 12.51 -30.22
N ASN A 123 16.59 11.50 -30.69
CA ASN A 123 15.96 11.52 -32.01
C ASN A 123 14.95 12.67 -32.16
N LEU A 124 14.12 12.94 -31.13
CA LEU A 124 13.17 14.05 -31.13
C LEU A 124 13.87 15.41 -31.14
N LEU A 125 14.96 15.56 -30.40
CA LEU A 125 15.74 16.79 -30.35
C LEU A 125 16.50 17.01 -31.68
N ALA A 126 16.99 15.94 -32.30
CA ALA A 126 17.57 15.96 -33.64
C ALA A 126 16.55 16.30 -34.73
N LEU A 127 15.28 15.90 -34.57
CA LEU A 127 14.19 16.24 -35.50
C LEU A 127 13.63 17.66 -35.28
N GLN A 128 13.59 18.15 -34.04
CA GLN A 128 13.07 19.48 -33.71
C GLN A 128 13.89 20.61 -34.34
N ASN A 129 15.19 20.39 -34.55
CA ASN A 129 16.11 21.40 -35.05
C ASN A 129 16.34 21.32 -36.57
N VAL A 130 15.64 20.45 -37.30
CA VAL A 130 15.82 20.25 -38.75
C VAL A 130 14.67 20.88 -39.53
N GLU A 131 14.99 21.86 -40.39
CA GLU A 131 14.03 22.49 -41.31
C GLU A 131 13.53 21.47 -42.36
N THR A 132 12.26 21.60 -42.77
CA THR A 132 11.56 20.62 -43.62
C THR A 132 12.36 20.16 -44.85
N PRO A 133 12.22 18.88 -45.26
CA PRO A 133 13.04 18.27 -46.33
C PRO A 133 12.88 18.91 -47.71
N LEU A 134 11.92 19.83 -47.90
CA LEU A 134 11.71 20.57 -49.14
C LEU A 134 12.86 21.53 -49.50
N LYS A 135 13.72 21.89 -48.53
CA LYS A 135 14.88 22.76 -48.77
C LYS A 135 16.14 22.06 -49.30
N GLY A 136 16.13 20.72 -49.40
CA GLY A 136 17.27 19.95 -49.92
C GLY A 136 18.48 19.98 -48.97
N GLY A 137 18.72 18.87 -48.28
CA GLY A 137 19.85 18.69 -47.37
C GLY A 137 20.07 17.20 -47.08
N VAL A 138 21.23 16.86 -46.51
CA VAL A 138 21.54 15.49 -46.08
C VAL A 138 20.78 15.22 -44.77
N ASN A 139 19.96 14.16 -44.73
CA ASN A 139 19.13 13.83 -43.57
C ASN A 139 19.98 13.55 -42.31
N THR A 140 19.49 13.95 -41.14
CA THR A 140 20.10 13.64 -39.84
C THR A 140 20.01 12.14 -39.54
N SER A 141 21.09 11.54 -39.05
CA SER A 141 21.12 10.12 -38.68
C SER A 141 20.33 9.89 -37.39
N LEU A 142 19.31 9.04 -37.44
CA LEU A 142 18.48 8.68 -36.29
C LEU A 142 18.82 7.28 -35.80
N HIS A 143 18.67 7.05 -34.49
CA HIS A 143 18.82 5.73 -33.87
C HIS A 143 17.63 4.82 -34.22
N ASP A 144 17.88 3.57 -34.61
CA ASP A 144 16.84 2.58 -34.93
C ASP A 144 16.30 1.91 -33.66
N LEU A 145 15.10 2.31 -33.26
CA LEU A 145 14.45 1.86 -32.02
C LEU A 145 13.68 0.53 -32.16
N HIS A 146 13.70 -0.13 -33.33
CA HIS A 146 13.05 -1.43 -33.57
C HIS A 146 11.54 -1.48 -33.16
N LEU A 147 10.81 -0.37 -33.30
CA LEU A 147 9.40 -0.23 -32.94
C LEU A 147 8.45 -0.75 -34.05
N ASN A 148 8.56 -2.03 -34.39
CA ASN A 148 7.76 -2.63 -35.48
C ASN A 148 6.30 -2.97 -35.07
N SER A 149 5.91 -2.75 -33.80
CA SER A 149 4.57 -3.07 -33.29
C SER A 149 4.21 -2.24 -32.06
N ALA A 150 2.93 -1.89 -31.90
CA ALA A 150 2.40 -1.13 -30.75
C ALA A 150 2.24 -1.96 -29.46
N LEU A 151 2.56 -3.26 -29.50
CA LEU A 151 2.54 -4.14 -28.32
C LEU A 151 3.96 -4.26 -27.74
N PRO A 152 4.12 -4.27 -26.40
CA PRO A 152 5.43 -4.37 -25.77
C PRO A 152 6.10 -5.70 -26.14
N GLN A 153 7.17 -5.64 -26.96
CA GLN A 153 7.96 -6.81 -27.32
C GLN A 153 8.91 -7.18 -26.19
N LYS A 154 8.89 -8.44 -25.77
CA LYS A 154 9.76 -8.97 -24.73
C LYS A 154 11.18 -9.18 -25.29
N GLN A 155 12.10 -8.26 -25.03
CA GLN A 155 13.52 -8.48 -25.28
C GLN A 155 14.08 -9.49 -24.26
N VAL A 156 14.57 -10.63 -24.74
CA VAL A 156 15.21 -11.65 -23.92
C VAL A 156 16.66 -11.23 -23.68
N VAL A 157 16.95 -10.69 -22.50
CA VAL A 157 18.32 -10.44 -22.05
C VAL A 157 18.97 -11.78 -21.74
N ALA A 158 19.85 -12.25 -22.63
CA ALA A 158 20.64 -13.46 -22.39
C ALA A 158 21.68 -13.18 -21.31
N THR A 159 21.59 -13.86 -20.17
CA THR A 159 22.64 -13.85 -19.14
C THR A 159 23.84 -14.65 -19.65
N PRO A 160 25.03 -14.06 -19.85
CA PRO A 160 26.22 -14.84 -20.15
C PRO A 160 26.58 -15.69 -18.92
N ASN A 161 26.61 -17.00 -19.13
CA ASN A 161 26.83 -18.04 -18.14
C ASN A 161 28.21 -17.86 -17.47
N THR A 162 28.27 -17.64 -16.15
CA THR A 162 29.50 -17.29 -15.41
C THR A 162 30.37 -18.48 -15.00
N VAL A 163 30.02 -19.70 -15.42
CA VAL A 163 30.71 -20.94 -14.97
C VAL A 163 31.71 -21.47 -16.00
N LEU A 164 31.91 -20.80 -17.15
CA LEU A 164 32.79 -21.30 -18.22
C LEU A 164 34.08 -20.49 -18.46
N THR A 165 34.36 -19.43 -17.69
CA THR A 165 35.54 -18.57 -17.90
C THR A 165 36.63 -18.70 -16.81
N ALA A 166 36.47 -19.61 -15.85
CA ALA A 166 37.45 -19.81 -14.77
C ALA A 166 38.46 -20.97 -15.01
N VAL A 167 38.39 -21.68 -16.14
CA VAL A 167 39.30 -22.79 -16.44
C VAL A 167 39.74 -22.70 -17.90
N GLY A 168 40.76 -21.88 -18.16
CA GLY A 168 41.21 -21.59 -19.52
C GLY A 168 42.66 -21.13 -19.60
N SER A 169 43.58 -21.78 -18.87
CA SER A 169 45.01 -21.59 -19.08
C SER A 169 45.81 -22.85 -18.69
N THR A 170 46.03 -23.76 -19.64
CA THR A 170 47.25 -24.58 -19.81
C THR A 170 47.15 -25.46 -21.08
N PRO A 171 48.25 -25.75 -21.80
CA PRO A 171 48.19 -26.30 -23.16
C PRO A 171 48.43 -27.82 -23.28
N ARG A 172 47.68 -28.44 -24.21
CA ARG A 172 47.89 -29.65 -25.07
C ARG A 172 48.49 -30.96 -24.51
N THR A 173 47.87 -32.11 -24.88
CA THR A 173 48.40 -33.34 -25.56
C THR A 173 47.26 -34.41 -25.59
N VAL A 174 46.53 -34.73 -26.69
CA VAL A 174 46.73 -35.72 -27.80
C VAL A 174 46.43 -37.22 -27.44
N VAL A 175 45.20 -37.68 -27.80
CA VAL A 175 44.63 -39.03 -28.19
C VAL A 175 44.66 -40.28 -27.23
N PRO A 176 43.85 -41.36 -27.43
CA PRO A 176 42.37 -41.48 -27.57
C PRO A 176 41.73 -42.74 -26.86
N ALA A 177 40.41 -42.92 -27.03
CA ALA A 177 39.63 -44.19 -27.06
C ALA A 177 38.83 -44.67 -25.80
N THR A 178 37.52 -44.36 -25.82
CA THR A 178 36.28 -45.21 -25.66
C THR A 178 36.27 -46.56 -24.93
N PRO A 179 35.10 -47.12 -24.47
CA PRO A 179 33.70 -46.59 -24.40
C PRO A 179 32.90 -46.93 -23.11
N GLY A 180 31.73 -46.28 -22.94
CA GLY A 180 30.58 -46.87 -22.23
C GLY A 180 30.07 -46.10 -21.01
N SER A 181 28.99 -45.33 -21.16
CA SER A 181 27.78 -45.43 -20.31
C SER A 181 26.75 -44.37 -20.70
N THR A 182 25.65 -44.86 -21.25
CA THR A 182 24.25 -44.44 -21.04
C THR A 182 23.98 -43.31 -20.04
N LEU A 183 23.33 -42.24 -20.52
CA LEU A 183 22.20 -41.64 -19.79
C LEU A 183 21.26 -40.90 -20.76
N THR A 184 20.17 -41.57 -21.11
CA THR A 184 18.96 -41.01 -21.73
C THR A 184 17.97 -40.67 -20.63
N THR A 185 17.66 -39.39 -20.43
CA THR A 185 16.55 -38.94 -19.58
C THR A 185 15.29 -38.70 -20.44
N PRO A 186 14.17 -39.40 -20.20
CA PRO A 186 12.90 -39.12 -20.86
C PRO A 186 12.08 -38.18 -19.97
N SER A 187 12.15 -36.87 -20.26
CA SER A 187 11.18 -35.91 -19.73
C SER A 187 10.94 -34.81 -20.77
N ALA A 188 10.37 -35.20 -21.90
CA ALA A 188 9.80 -34.30 -22.88
C ALA A 188 8.29 -34.16 -22.58
N THR A 189 7.89 -33.04 -22.00
CA THR A 189 6.49 -32.58 -22.06
C THR A 189 6.27 -31.92 -23.43
N PRO A 190 5.13 -32.19 -24.11
CA PRO A 190 4.96 -31.78 -25.49
C PRO A 190 4.72 -30.27 -25.59
N VAL A 191 5.56 -29.67 -26.41
CA VAL A 191 5.46 -28.31 -26.92
C VAL A 191 4.04 -28.07 -27.45
N ARG A 192 3.38 -27.06 -26.89
CA ARG A 192 2.06 -26.58 -27.28
C ARG A 192 2.19 -25.72 -28.54
N ASP A 193 1.49 -26.18 -29.56
CA ASP A 193 1.40 -25.70 -30.93
C ASP A 193 0.89 -24.24 -31.03
N GLN A 194 1.64 -23.37 -31.73
CA GLN A 194 1.25 -22.00 -32.10
C GLN A 194 0.75 -21.89 -33.55
N LEU A 195 0.29 -22.98 -34.16
CA LEU A 195 -0.48 -22.96 -35.40
C LEU A 195 -1.65 -23.93 -35.25
N ASN A 196 -2.87 -23.48 -35.55
CA ASN A 196 -4.12 -24.17 -35.24
C ASN A 196 -4.32 -25.47 -36.07
N ILE A 197 -3.51 -26.52 -35.85
CA ILE A 197 -3.45 -27.76 -36.65
C ILE A 197 -4.24 -28.92 -36.01
N ASN A 198 -4.85 -28.73 -34.84
CA ASN A 198 -5.90 -29.64 -34.36
C ASN A 198 -7.29 -29.06 -34.68
N SER A 199 -7.71 -29.20 -35.93
CA SER A 199 -9.12 -29.09 -36.31
C SER A 199 -9.91 -30.25 -35.69
N GLU A 200 -11.02 -29.98 -35.01
CA GLU A 200 -11.86 -30.93 -34.25
C GLU A 200 -12.59 -32.01 -35.09
N GLY A 201 -12.01 -32.48 -36.20
CA GLY A 201 -12.63 -33.45 -37.11
C GLY A 201 -12.04 -34.87 -37.13
N VAL A 202 -10.93 -35.14 -36.43
CA VAL A 202 -10.18 -36.41 -36.59
C VAL A 202 -10.22 -37.31 -35.34
N ALA A 203 -10.66 -36.80 -34.19
CA ALA A 203 -10.68 -37.55 -32.93
C ALA A 203 -11.86 -38.55 -32.81
N GLU A 204 -12.97 -38.37 -33.53
CA GLU A 204 -14.10 -39.30 -33.50
C GLU A 204 -13.81 -40.62 -34.22
N ASN A 205 -13.01 -40.59 -35.29
CA ASN A 205 -12.70 -41.77 -36.10
C ASN A 205 -11.78 -42.76 -35.36
N ALA A 206 -10.88 -42.28 -34.49
CA ALA A 206 -10.03 -43.15 -33.67
C ALA A 206 -10.84 -43.91 -32.61
N ARG A 207 -11.85 -43.25 -32.01
CA ARG A 207 -12.74 -43.85 -31.00
C ARG A 207 -13.66 -44.91 -31.62
N GLY A 208 -14.14 -44.68 -32.84
CA GLY A 208 -14.93 -45.64 -33.61
C GLY A 208 -14.14 -46.89 -33.98
N GLN A 209 -12.88 -46.72 -34.42
CA GLN A 209 -11.99 -47.84 -34.74
C GLN A 209 -11.63 -48.67 -33.50
N LEU A 210 -11.37 -48.02 -32.36
CA LEU A 210 -11.08 -48.71 -31.10
C LEU A 210 -12.29 -49.51 -30.58
N ARG A 211 -13.50 -48.94 -30.68
CA ARG A 211 -14.74 -49.65 -30.32
C ARG A 211 -14.96 -50.89 -31.19
N LYS A 212 -14.69 -50.80 -32.49
CA LYS A 212 -14.82 -51.92 -33.42
C LYS A 212 -13.78 -53.03 -33.15
N ALA A 213 -12.58 -52.66 -32.72
CA ALA A 213 -11.53 -53.59 -32.30
C ALA A 213 -11.85 -54.27 -30.96
N LEU A 214 -12.38 -53.53 -29.97
CA LEU A 214 -12.78 -54.09 -28.67
C LEU A 214 -14.05 -54.93 -28.76
N SER A 215 -14.97 -54.65 -29.69
CA SER A 215 -16.16 -55.49 -29.93
C SER A 215 -15.86 -56.77 -30.73
N ALA A 216 -14.68 -56.85 -31.37
CA ALA A 216 -14.22 -58.04 -32.07
C ALA A 216 -13.56 -59.06 -31.15
N LEU A 217 -13.38 -58.74 -29.86
CA LEU A 217 -12.89 -59.69 -28.86
C LEU A 217 -14.01 -60.67 -28.49
N PRO A 218 -13.75 -62.00 -28.50
CA PRO A 218 -14.69 -63.00 -28.02
C PRO A 218 -15.09 -62.71 -26.56
N LYS A 219 -16.40 -62.76 -26.25
CA LYS A 219 -16.88 -62.48 -24.90
C LYS A 219 -16.29 -63.50 -23.91
N PRO A 220 -15.73 -63.07 -22.77
CA PRO A 220 -15.15 -63.98 -21.78
C PRO A 220 -16.26 -64.84 -21.17
N LYS A 221 -16.10 -66.16 -21.23
CA LYS A 221 -16.88 -67.12 -20.44
C LYS A 221 -16.14 -67.35 -19.14
N ASN A 222 -16.65 -66.82 -18.04
CA ASN A 222 -16.16 -67.10 -16.69
C ASN A 222 -17.14 -68.05 -16.01
N ASP A 223 -16.91 -69.34 -16.17
CA ASP A 223 -17.52 -70.39 -15.35
C ASP A 223 -16.39 -70.99 -14.51
N TYR A 224 -16.27 -70.58 -13.24
CA TYR A 224 -15.40 -71.25 -12.27
C TYR A 224 -16.17 -71.44 -10.96
N GLU A 225 -16.32 -72.71 -10.60
CA GLU A 225 -16.93 -73.22 -9.38
C GLU A 225 -15.89 -73.13 -8.25
N LEU A 226 -16.19 -72.40 -7.16
CA LEU A 226 -15.32 -72.31 -5.99
C LEU A 226 -15.39 -73.63 -5.22
N LEU A 227 -14.41 -74.52 -5.46
CA LEU A 227 -14.06 -75.56 -4.51
C LEU A 227 -13.04 -74.97 -3.54
N LEU A 228 -13.41 -74.95 -2.25
CA LEU A 228 -12.54 -74.60 -1.14
C LEU A 228 -11.84 -75.89 -0.70
N PRO A 229 -10.51 -76.06 -0.91
CA PRO A 229 -9.80 -77.18 -0.33
C PRO A 229 -9.52 -76.91 1.15
N GLU A 230 -9.96 -77.81 2.02
CA GLU A 230 -9.36 -77.99 3.34
C GLU A 230 -7.98 -78.65 3.14
N ASP A 231 -6.94 -78.21 3.85
CA ASP A 231 -6.17 -79.11 4.72
C ASP A 231 -4.96 -78.44 5.39
N GLU A 232 -4.60 -79.09 6.49
CA GLU A 232 -3.60 -78.86 7.51
C GLU A 232 -2.14 -78.87 7.04
N ASP A 233 -1.35 -78.03 7.71
CA ASP A 233 0.04 -78.17 8.14
C ASP A 233 0.96 -79.15 7.37
N ASP A 234 1.89 -78.60 6.59
CA ASP A 234 3.29 -79.03 6.66
C ASP A 234 4.25 -77.90 6.27
N SER A 235 5.29 -77.79 7.07
CA SER A 235 6.34 -76.77 7.12
C SER A 235 7.30 -76.82 5.93
N ASP A 236 7.40 -75.72 5.18
CA ASP A 236 8.65 -75.09 4.72
C ASP A 236 8.31 -73.99 3.70
N ASP A 237 7.91 -72.82 4.18
CA ASP A 237 7.94 -71.60 3.36
C ASP A 237 8.54 -70.47 4.20
N GLN A 238 9.62 -69.88 3.70
CA GLN A 238 10.07 -68.59 4.20
C GLN A 238 8.88 -67.63 4.14
N PRO A 239 8.67 -66.75 5.13
CA PRO A 239 7.66 -65.71 4.98
C PRO A 239 8.11 -64.82 3.82
N ASP A 240 7.51 -65.03 2.64
CA ASP A 240 7.46 -64.04 1.59
C ASP A 240 7.00 -62.77 2.29
N THR A 241 7.94 -61.84 2.39
CA THR A 241 7.74 -60.57 3.05
C THR A 241 6.69 -59.90 2.18
N GLU A 242 5.43 -59.90 2.64
CA GLU A 242 4.37 -59.12 2.00
C GLU A 242 4.99 -57.75 1.73
N GLU A 243 5.17 -57.40 0.46
CA GLU A 243 5.67 -56.09 0.06
C GLU A 243 4.60 -55.09 0.54
N GLU A 244 4.77 -54.66 1.79
CA GLU A 244 4.02 -53.62 2.45
C GLU A 244 3.96 -52.48 1.47
N TRP A 245 2.76 -52.15 1.01
CA TRP A 245 2.52 -51.05 0.06
C TRP A 245 3.33 -49.84 0.52
N VAL A 246 4.44 -49.58 -0.17
CA VAL A 246 5.33 -48.48 0.19
C VAL A 246 4.62 -47.22 -0.26
N GLU A 247 3.93 -46.56 0.67
CA GLU A 247 3.42 -45.21 0.46
C GLU A 247 4.56 -44.35 -0.09
N ASP A 248 4.30 -43.63 -1.18
CA ASP A 248 5.27 -42.70 -1.76
C ASP A 248 5.87 -41.82 -0.65
N ALA A 249 7.17 -41.54 -0.72
CA ALA A 249 7.87 -40.84 0.37
C ALA A 249 7.23 -39.47 0.70
N SER A 250 6.52 -38.86 -0.25
CA SER A 250 5.70 -37.65 -0.06
C SER A 250 4.47 -37.90 0.82
N ASP A 251 3.79 -39.01 0.62
CA ASP A 251 2.50 -39.33 1.22
C ASP A 251 2.70 -39.80 2.67
N ALA A 252 3.72 -40.62 2.90
CA ALA A 252 4.15 -40.99 4.26
C ALA A 252 4.63 -39.76 5.05
N ALA A 253 5.33 -38.81 4.40
CA ALA A 253 5.73 -37.56 5.03
C ALA A 253 4.52 -36.65 5.35
N GLU A 254 3.55 -36.57 4.45
CA GLU A 254 2.32 -35.81 4.64
C GLU A 254 1.44 -36.42 5.73
N ALA A 255 1.28 -37.74 5.77
CA ALA A 255 0.56 -38.47 6.81
C ALA A 255 1.22 -38.27 8.18
N ARG A 256 2.55 -38.39 8.27
CA ARG A 256 3.30 -38.09 9.50
C ARG A 256 3.17 -36.62 9.91
N ALA A 257 3.18 -35.69 8.96
CA ALA A 257 2.98 -34.26 9.23
C ALA A 257 1.57 -33.97 9.75
N LYS A 258 0.53 -34.58 9.14
CA LYS A 258 -0.87 -34.50 9.57
C LYS A 258 -1.06 -35.09 10.97
N ALA A 259 -0.51 -36.29 11.23
CA ALA A 259 -0.56 -36.91 12.55
C ALA A 259 0.13 -36.05 13.62
N ARG A 260 1.29 -35.45 13.31
CA ARG A 260 1.96 -34.50 14.21
C ARG A 260 1.18 -33.19 14.41
N ALA A 261 0.45 -32.73 13.39
CA ALA A 261 -0.40 -31.53 13.51
C ALA A 261 -1.64 -31.81 14.36
N LEU A 262 -2.30 -32.94 14.17
CA LEU A 262 -3.45 -33.38 14.97
C LEU A 262 -3.07 -33.54 16.45
N LYS A 263 -1.95 -34.23 16.74
CA LYS A 263 -1.41 -34.34 18.10
C LYS A 263 -1.16 -32.96 18.74
N ARG A 264 -0.56 -32.02 17.99
CA ARG A 264 -0.37 -30.64 18.48
C ARG A 264 -1.69 -29.91 18.76
N ILE A 265 -2.72 -30.15 17.96
CA ILE A 265 -4.06 -29.56 18.17
C ILE A 265 -4.71 -30.17 19.42
N GLU A 266 -4.63 -31.49 19.59
CA GLU A 266 -5.15 -32.19 20.77
C GLU A 266 -4.43 -31.75 22.05
N GLU A 267 -3.09 -31.71 22.03
CA GLU A 267 -2.28 -31.19 23.13
C GLU A 267 -2.66 -29.74 23.46
N ARG A 268 -2.83 -28.88 22.44
CA ARG A 268 -3.25 -27.49 22.64
C ARG A 268 -4.65 -27.40 23.27
N LYS A 269 -5.60 -28.25 22.86
CA LYS A 269 -6.94 -28.31 23.46
C LYS A 269 -6.92 -28.79 24.92
N LEU A 270 -5.92 -29.59 25.30
CA LEU A 270 -5.72 -30.04 26.68
C LEU A 270 -5.05 -28.98 27.57
N ARG A 271 -4.37 -27.97 26.99
CA ARG A 271 -3.80 -26.85 27.75
C ARG A 271 -4.87 -25.89 28.25
N THR A 272 -4.48 -24.98 29.14
CA THR A 272 -5.37 -23.93 29.65
C THR A 272 -5.91 -23.03 28.54
N GLN A 273 -7.05 -22.38 28.80
CA GLN A 273 -7.61 -21.41 27.86
C GLN A 273 -6.67 -20.22 27.60
N ALA A 274 -5.85 -19.84 28.59
CA ALA A 274 -4.85 -18.79 28.41
C ALA A 274 -3.79 -19.17 27.37
N PHE A 275 -3.37 -20.44 27.35
CA PHE A 275 -2.48 -20.98 26.32
C PHE A 275 -3.17 -21.05 24.95
N GLN A 276 -4.42 -21.48 24.89
CA GLN A 276 -5.19 -21.61 23.65
C GLN A 276 -5.47 -20.27 22.96
N ARG A 277 -5.67 -19.21 23.75
CA ARG A 277 -5.97 -17.85 23.27
C ARG A 277 -4.73 -16.99 23.04
N ASP A 278 -3.53 -17.56 23.19
CA ASP A 278 -2.25 -16.85 23.12
C ASP A 278 -2.20 -15.60 24.00
N LEU A 279 -2.84 -15.66 25.18
CA LEU A 279 -2.82 -14.56 26.15
C LEU A 279 -1.44 -14.46 26.81
N PRO A 280 -1.04 -13.27 27.31
CA PRO A 280 0.22 -13.10 28.03
C PRO A 280 0.30 -14.04 29.23
N ARG A 281 1.32 -14.91 29.24
CA ARG A 281 1.60 -15.84 30.34
C ARG A 281 2.74 -15.32 31.22
N PRO A 282 2.76 -15.65 32.53
CA PRO A 282 3.84 -15.23 33.42
C PRO A 282 5.14 -15.92 33.02
N ALA A 283 6.24 -15.17 32.89
CA ALA A 283 7.55 -15.78 32.59
C ALA A 283 8.17 -16.53 33.79
N LYS A 284 7.78 -16.15 35.01
CA LYS A 284 8.21 -16.76 36.27
C LYS A 284 6.98 -16.99 37.15
N LEU A 285 6.90 -18.16 37.78
CA LEU A 285 5.83 -18.46 38.73
C LEU A 285 6.13 -17.82 40.08
N ASN A 286 5.08 -17.40 40.78
CA ASN A 286 5.22 -16.94 42.15
C ASN A 286 5.12 -18.16 43.08
N GLU A 287 6.24 -18.53 43.71
CA GLU A 287 6.33 -19.67 44.63
C GLU A 287 5.43 -19.54 45.86
N GLN A 288 4.95 -18.34 46.17
CA GLN A 288 4.08 -18.09 47.33
C GLN A 288 2.72 -18.78 47.21
N TYR A 289 2.26 -19.16 46.01
CA TYR A 289 1.03 -19.93 45.81
C TYR A 289 1.12 -21.36 46.35
N THR A 290 2.33 -21.87 46.63
CA THR A 290 2.53 -23.20 47.24
C THR A 290 2.42 -23.18 48.77
N LYS A 291 2.36 -21.99 49.39
CA LYS A 291 2.30 -21.85 50.85
C LYS A 291 0.87 -22.08 51.34
N LYS A 292 0.68 -23.13 52.13
CA LYS A 292 -0.61 -23.44 52.79
C LYS A 292 -0.92 -22.40 53.87
N ALA A 293 -2.20 -22.09 54.04
CA ALA A 293 -2.68 -21.22 55.09
C ALA A 293 -2.45 -21.85 56.47
N THR A 294 -2.14 -21.01 57.46
CA THR A 294 -1.92 -21.45 58.85
C THR A 294 -3.23 -21.85 59.53
N ASN A 295 -4.35 -21.27 59.11
CA ASN A 295 -5.66 -21.51 59.67
C ASN A 295 -6.38 -22.60 58.87
N LYS A 296 -6.73 -23.69 59.55
CA LYS A 296 -7.37 -24.89 58.97
C LYS A 296 -8.90 -24.80 58.99
N THR A 297 -9.46 -23.71 58.49
CA THR A 297 -10.90 -23.62 58.23
C THR A 297 -11.23 -24.38 56.95
N GLU A 298 -12.41 -24.98 56.83
CA GLU A 298 -12.84 -25.71 55.61
C GLU A 298 -12.66 -24.87 54.33
N MET A 299 -13.03 -23.58 54.39
CA MET A 299 -12.85 -22.64 53.28
C MET A 299 -11.39 -22.38 52.93
N SER A 300 -10.51 -22.34 53.94
CA SER A 300 -9.07 -22.17 53.77
C SER A 300 -8.42 -23.41 53.14
N MET A 301 -8.89 -24.60 53.52
CA MET A 301 -8.45 -25.87 52.91
C MET A 301 -8.90 -25.95 51.44
N ALA A 302 -10.13 -25.55 51.13
CA ALA A 302 -10.63 -25.48 49.76
C ALA A 302 -9.81 -24.49 48.91
N ASP A 303 -9.53 -23.29 49.44
CA ASP A 303 -8.70 -22.29 48.78
C ASP A 303 -7.27 -22.82 48.51
N ASP A 304 -6.68 -23.53 49.46
CA ASP A 304 -5.35 -24.11 49.29
C ASP A 304 -5.32 -25.20 48.22
N LEU A 305 -6.37 -26.04 48.12
CA LEU A 305 -6.50 -27.02 47.05
C LEU A 305 -6.58 -26.32 45.68
N ILE A 306 -7.40 -25.27 45.56
CA ILE A 306 -7.53 -24.48 44.33
C ILE A 306 -6.19 -23.86 43.94
N LYS A 307 -5.44 -23.28 44.89
CA LYS A 307 -4.11 -22.70 44.62
C LYS A 307 -3.11 -23.76 44.14
N THR A 308 -3.14 -24.96 44.70
CA THR A 308 -2.22 -26.04 44.28
C THR A 308 -2.50 -26.52 42.85
N GLU A 309 -3.78 -26.67 42.48
CA GLU A 309 -4.17 -27.03 41.11
C GLU A 309 -3.84 -25.90 40.13
N MET A 310 -4.16 -24.65 40.50
CA MET A 310 -3.83 -23.48 39.68
C MET A 310 -2.32 -23.37 39.42
N TYR A 311 -1.49 -23.57 40.45
CA TYR A 311 -0.03 -23.54 40.31
C TYR A 311 0.46 -24.66 39.38
N SER A 312 -0.10 -25.87 39.49
CA SER A 312 0.22 -27.01 38.63
C SER A 312 -0.15 -26.76 37.16
N LEU A 313 -1.30 -26.12 36.90
CA LEU A 313 -1.70 -25.70 35.55
C LEU A 313 -0.75 -24.65 34.95
N MET A 314 -0.30 -23.69 35.77
CA MET A 314 0.67 -22.68 35.32
C MET A 314 2.06 -23.28 35.06
N GLU A 315 2.51 -24.26 35.86
CA GLU A 315 3.73 -25.04 35.60
C GLU A 315 3.62 -25.80 34.27
N TRP A 316 2.43 -26.33 33.96
CA TRP A 316 2.18 -26.99 32.69
C TRP A 316 2.31 -26.04 31.52
N ASP A 317 1.68 -24.87 31.59
CA ASP A 317 1.72 -23.85 30.55
C ASP A 317 3.14 -23.31 30.27
N LEU A 318 4.02 -23.35 31.26
CA LEU A 318 5.45 -23.01 31.11
C LEU A 318 6.30 -24.20 30.62
N GLY A 319 5.73 -25.39 30.51
CA GLY A 319 6.39 -26.59 30.03
C GLY A 319 7.27 -27.28 31.07
N VAL A 320 7.14 -26.93 32.36
CA VAL A 320 7.96 -27.49 33.44
C VAL A 320 7.47 -28.87 33.87
N LYS A 321 6.15 -29.06 33.96
CA LYS A 321 5.52 -30.36 34.31
C LYS A 321 4.35 -30.66 33.39
N ALA A 322 4.23 -31.90 32.93
CA ALA A 322 3.03 -32.35 32.22
C ALA A 322 1.98 -32.80 33.24
N VAL A 323 0.81 -32.16 33.26
CA VAL A 323 -0.33 -32.62 34.07
C VAL A 323 -0.97 -33.82 33.37
N LYS A 324 -1.22 -34.90 34.12
CA LYS A 324 -1.92 -36.07 33.58
C LYS A 324 -3.36 -35.68 33.25
N PRO A 325 -3.84 -35.90 32.02
CA PRO A 325 -5.22 -35.62 31.69
C PRO A 325 -6.16 -36.48 32.54
N LEU A 326 -7.17 -35.87 33.18
CA LEU A 326 -8.25 -36.61 33.86
C LEU A 326 -8.94 -37.56 32.86
N SER A 327 -9.43 -38.69 33.34
CA SER A 327 -10.16 -39.66 32.52
C SER A 327 -11.45 -39.04 31.97
N VAL A 328 -11.97 -39.59 30.86
CA VAL A 328 -13.18 -39.07 30.20
C VAL A 328 -14.39 -39.11 31.15
N LEU A 329 -14.48 -40.14 32.01
CA LEU A 329 -15.54 -40.31 32.99
C LEU A 329 -15.47 -39.25 34.11
N GLU A 330 -14.28 -39.02 34.67
CA GLU A 330 -14.08 -38.00 35.71
C GLU A 330 -14.37 -36.58 35.18
N ARG A 331 -14.00 -36.29 33.92
CA ARG A 331 -14.33 -35.00 33.28
C ARG A 331 -15.83 -34.80 33.12
N ALA A 332 -16.56 -35.83 32.73
CA ALA A 332 -18.01 -35.75 32.56
C ALA A 332 -18.72 -35.57 33.91
N GLN A 333 -18.25 -36.26 34.96
CA GLN A 333 -18.77 -36.08 36.33
C GLN A 333 -18.47 -34.68 36.87
N ALA A 334 -17.25 -34.18 36.70
CA ALA A 334 -16.87 -32.83 37.10
C ALA A 334 -17.65 -31.75 36.34
N ALA A 335 -17.87 -31.92 35.03
CA ALA A 335 -18.66 -30.99 34.24
C ALA A 335 -20.10 -30.88 34.73
N LYS A 336 -20.74 -32.03 35.04
CA LYS A 336 -22.09 -32.05 35.63
C LYS A 336 -22.15 -31.32 36.96
N ALA A 337 -21.21 -31.60 37.86
CA ALA A 337 -21.14 -30.92 39.15
C ALA A 337 -20.96 -29.39 39.00
N ILE A 338 -20.13 -28.94 38.05
CA ILE A 338 -19.95 -27.51 37.77
C ILE A 338 -21.24 -26.88 37.21
N GLU A 339 -21.91 -27.56 36.29
CA GLU A 339 -23.16 -27.08 35.68
C GLU A 339 -24.30 -26.98 36.70
N GLU A 340 -24.41 -27.94 37.62
CA GLU A 340 -25.34 -27.91 38.75
C GLU A 340 -25.07 -26.74 39.72
N GLU A 341 -23.81 -26.34 39.91
CA GLU A 341 -23.46 -25.21 40.78
C GLU A 341 -23.64 -23.84 40.09
N ILE A 342 -23.29 -23.72 38.80
CA ILE A 342 -23.49 -22.50 38.01
C ILE A 342 -24.97 -22.16 37.92
N THR A 343 -25.83 -23.17 37.75
CA THR A 343 -27.28 -22.98 37.63
C THR A 343 -27.94 -22.56 38.96
N LYS A 344 -27.37 -22.91 40.11
CA LYS A 344 -27.87 -22.51 41.44
C LYS A 344 -27.50 -21.07 41.83
N HIS A 345 -26.37 -20.55 41.37
CA HIS A 345 -25.81 -19.26 41.82
C HIS A 345 -25.76 -18.16 40.73
N GLY A 346 -26.44 -18.38 39.59
CA GLY A 346 -26.36 -17.55 38.40
C GLY A 346 -27.17 -16.26 38.41
N GLU A 347 -27.15 -15.46 39.47
CA GLU A 347 -27.59 -14.07 39.34
C GLU A 347 -26.50 -13.26 38.60
N PRO A 348 -26.83 -12.56 37.50
CA PRO A 348 -25.86 -11.73 36.80
C PRO A 348 -25.36 -10.62 37.71
N LEU A 349 -24.06 -10.30 37.62
CA LEU A 349 -23.48 -9.21 38.40
C LEU A 349 -24.22 -7.90 38.09
N ASP A 350 -24.72 -7.26 39.14
CA ASP A 350 -25.37 -5.95 39.06
C ASP A 350 -24.38 -4.86 38.60
N ALA A 351 -24.90 -3.77 38.06
CA ALA A 351 -24.11 -2.62 37.61
C ALA A 351 -23.20 -2.07 38.73
N VAL A 352 -23.64 -2.11 39.98
CA VAL A 352 -22.84 -1.72 41.15
C VAL A 352 -21.64 -2.65 41.35
N MET A 353 -21.82 -3.95 41.12
CA MET A 353 -20.72 -4.93 41.24
C MET A 353 -19.70 -4.75 40.11
N TRP A 354 -20.15 -4.47 38.89
CA TRP A 354 -19.25 -4.15 37.78
C TRP A 354 -18.44 -2.87 38.03
N ALA A 355 -19.08 -1.82 38.56
CA ALA A 355 -18.39 -0.59 38.95
C ALA A 355 -17.33 -0.85 40.04
N ALA A 356 -17.64 -1.70 41.04
CA ALA A 356 -16.68 -2.08 42.06
C ALA A 356 -15.49 -2.88 41.51
N ILE A 357 -15.72 -3.75 40.52
CA ILE A 357 -14.65 -4.48 39.81
C ILE A 357 -13.77 -3.51 39.04
N GLU A 358 -14.35 -2.56 38.31
CA GLU A 358 -13.61 -1.56 37.55
C GLU A 358 -12.73 -0.71 38.48
N GLN A 359 -13.30 -0.24 39.59
CA GLN A 359 -12.55 0.52 40.60
C GLN A 359 -11.40 -0.30 41.18
N CYS A 360 -11.65 -1.56 41.57
CA CYS A 360 -10.61 -2.45 42.07
C CYS A 360 -9.51 -2.69 41.04
N SER A 361 -9.86 -2.84 39.76
CA SER A 361 -8.90 -3.06 38.68
C SER A 361 -8.00 -1.84 38.42
N SER A 362 -8.53 -0.62 38.62
CA SER A 362 -7.80 0.62 38.44
C SER A 362 -6.78 0.88 39.56
N GLU A 363 -7.09 0.43 40.78
CA GLU A 363 -6.25 0.61 41.97
C GLU A 363 -5.28 -0.55 42.19
N LEU A 364 -5.36 -1.61 41.39
CA LEU A 364 -4.50 -2.79 41.49
C LEU A 364 -3.12 -2.48 40.90
N VAL A 365 -2.08 -2.60 41.73
CA VAL A 365 -0.69 -2.48 41.27
C VAL A 365 0.11 -3.72 41.64
N LEU A 366 1.02 -4.11 40.75
CA LEU A 366 1.96 -5.20 41.00
C LEU A 366 3.12 -4.71 41.85
N SER A 367 3.29 -5.31 43.03
CA SER A 367 4.38 -5.04 43.97
C SER A 367 4.93 -6.37 44.49
N ASN A 368 6.24 -6.59 44.45
CA ASN A 368 6.87 -7.81 44.98
C ASN A 368 6.22 -9.11 44.47
N GLY A 369 5.77 -9.15 43.20
CA GLY A 369 5.13 -10.32 42.59
C GLY A 369 3.69 -10.59 43.03
N LYS A 370 3.06 -9.67 43.78
CA LYS A 370 1.64 -9.72 44.15
C LYS A 370 0.90 -8.48 43.68
N PHE A 371 -0.36 -8.65 43.31
CA PHE A 371 -1.26 -7.53 43.12
C PHE A 371 -1.80 -7.07 44.46
N ASN A 372 -1.61 -5.81 44.78
CA ASN A 372 -2.16 -5.16 45.95
C ASN A 372 -2.89 -3.88 45.54
N ARG A 373 -3.86 -3.44 46.34
CA ARG A 373 -4.46 -2.12 46.17
C ARG A 373 -3.46 -1.05 46.55
N LEU A 374 -3.35 -0.02 45.72
CA LEU A 374 -2.38 1.07 45.87
C LEU A 374 -2.41 1.69 47.28
N ALA A 375 -3.61 1.88 47.84
CA ALA A 375 -3.80 2.43 49.19
C ALA A 375 -3.17 1.60 50.33
N ASN A 376 -2.98 0.29 50.14
CA ASN A 376 -2.46 -0.61 51.18
C ASN A 376 -0.92 -0.67 51.21
N LEU A 377 -0.23 -0.09 50.23
CA LEU A 377 1.23 -0.06 50.19
C LEU A 377 1.80 1.16 50.91
N SER A 378 3.05 1.07 51.35
CA SER A 378 3.78 2.24 51.85
C SER A 378 4.01 3.25 50.71
N ARG A 379 4.12 4.55 51.02
CA ARG A 379 4.38 5.59 49.98
C ARG A 379 5.59 5.26 49.10
N ARG A 380 6.63 4.61 49.64
CA ARG A 380 7.82 4.22 48.90
C ARG A 380 7.47 3.14 47.86
N ASP A 381 6.79 2.10 48.29
CA ASP A 381 6.44 0.97 47.43
C ASP A 381 5.36 1.36 46.41
N GLN A 382 4.47 2.30 46.77
CA GLN A 382 3.54 2.93 45.83
C GLN A 382 4.29 3.61 44.68
N MET A 383 5.33 4.41 44.98
CA MET A 383 6.13 5.08 43.95
C MET A 383 6.89 4.09 43.07
N GLU A 384 7.45 3.03 43.65
CA GLU A 384 8.15 1.99 42.89
C GLU A 384 7.19 1.24 41.95
N ALA A 385 6.04 0.82 42.46
CA ALA A 385 5.05 0.05 41.71
C ALA A 385 4.42 0.89 40.59
N LEU A 386 4.07 2.15 40.86
CA LEU A 386 3.62 3.11 39.83
C LEU A 386 4.73 3.43 38.83
N GLY A 387 5.97 3.56 39.29
CA GLY A 387 7.14 3.76 38.44
C GLY A 387 7.33 2.61 37.46
N ALA A 388 7.24 1.37 37.92
CA ALA A 388 7.31 0.18 37.07
C ALA A 388 6.15 0.12 36.05
N GLN A 389 4.92 0.44 36.48
CA GLN A 389 3.76 0.50 35.58
C GLN A 389 3.92 1.59 34.52
N PHE A 390 4.44 2.76 34.89
CA PHE A 390 4.75 3.83 33.94
C PHE A 390 5.79 3.39 32.91
N GLN A 391 6.88 2.72 33.33
CA GLN A 391 7.89 2.23 32.39
C GLN A 391 7.30 1.19 31.43
N LEU A 392 6.45 0.28 31.92
CA LEU A 392 5.74 -0.69 31.06
C LEU A 392 4.90 0.02 30.00
N TYR A 393 4.10 1.02 30.38
CA TYR A 393 3.29 1.79 29.44
C TYR A 393 4.15 2.60 28.46
N ARG A 394 5.26 3.17 28.92
CA ARG A 394 6.21 3.88 28.06
C ARG A 394 6.82 2.94 27.01
N GLU A 395 7.21 1.74 27.40
CA GLU A 395 7.69 0.73 26.45
C GLU A 395 6.62 0.30 25.44
N TRP A 396 5.40 0.05 25.92
CA TRP A 396 4.28 -0.32 25.06
C TRP A 396 3.92 0.78 24.07
N MET A 397 3.91 2.04 24.54
CA MET A 397 3.73 3.21 23.70
C MET A 397 4.81 3.28 22.63
N ASN A 398 6.08 3.14 23.00
CA ASN A 398 7.20 3.15 22.05
C ASN A 398 7.10 2.01 21.01
N LYS A 399 6.75 0.79 21.44
CA LYS A 399 6.55 -0.36 20.55
C LYS A 399 5.37 -0.14 19.61
N ARG A 400 4.24 0.36 20.11
CA ARG A 400 3.05 0.67 19.30
C ARG A 400 3.29 1.83 18.34
N ALA A 401 3.87 2.94 18.79
CA ALA A 401 4.20 4.10 17.96
C ALA A 401 5.09 3.71 16.77
N LYS A 402 6.12 2.87 16.99
CA LYS A 402 6.95 2.34 15.90
C LYS A 402 6.15 1.47 14.93
N LYS A 403 5.22 0.63 15.41
CA LYS A 403 4.34 -0.18 14.55
C LYS A 403 3.37 0.70 13.76
N THR A 404 2.71 1.65 14.41
CA THR A 404 1.78 2.60 13.78
C THR A 404 2.49 3.42 12.72
N SER A 405 3.66 3.99 13.01
CA SER A 405 4.45 4.74 12.02
C SER A 405 4.83 3.88 10.80
N LYS A 406 5.14 2.59 10.98
CA LYS A 406 5.37 1.68 9.84
C LYS A 406 4.10 1.44 9.02
N ILE A 407 2.95 1.26 9.68
CA ILE A 407 1.66 1.07 9.01
C ILE A 407 1.27 2.35 8.26
N GLU A 408 1.40 3.51 8.88
CA GLU A 408 1.14 4.82 8.26
C GLU A 408 2.01 5.05 7.04
N LYS A 409 3.32 4.73 7.10
CA LYS A 409 4.21 4.82 5.93
C LYS A 409 3.73 3.91 4.79
N ARG A 410 3.34 2.67 5.09
CA ARG A 410 2.80 1.74 4.08
C ARG A 410 1.48 2.25 3.50
N LEU A 411 0.59 2.75 4.34
CA LEU A 411 -0.71 3.27 3.96
C LEU A 411 -0.56 4.55 3.13
N LYS A 412 0.40 5.42 3.46
CA LYS A 412 0.74 6.61 2.68
C LYS A 412 1.26 6.24 1.29
N VAL A 413 2.06 5.19 1.15
CA VAL A 413 2.50 4.71 -0.18
C VAL A 413 1.33 4.13 -0.98
N LYS A 414 0.45 3.34 -0.35
CA LYS A 414 -0.68 2.70 -1.04
C LYS A 414 -1.82 3.67 -1.38
N LEU A 415 -2.12 4.61 -0.49
CA LEU A 415 -3.27 5.51 -0.59
C LEU A 415 -2.91 6.94 -0.97
N GLY A 416 -1.64 7.35 -0.90
CA GLY A 416 -1.24 8.73 -1.17
C GLY A 416 -1.60 9.19 -2.58
N GLY A 417 -1.37 8.34 -3.60
CA GLY A 417 -1.78 8.61 -4.98
C GLY A 417 -3.29 8.76 -5.11
N TYR A 418 -4.06 7.81 -4.55
CA TYR A 418 -5.52 7.89 -4.54
C TYR A 418 -6.05 9.12 -3.82
N MET A 419 -5.42 9.54 -2.72
CA MET A 419 -5.81 10.72 -1.97
C MET A 419 -5.53 12.01 -2.77
N ASN A 420 -4.43 12.07 -3.52
CA ASN A 420 -4.14 13.19 -4.42
C ASN A 420 -5.15 13.27 -5.58
N ILE A 421 -5.50 12.11 -6.17
CA ILE A 421 -6.52 12.03 -7.22
C ILE A 421 -7.87 12.48 -6.65
N ALA A 422 -8.27 11.97 -5.50
CA ALA A 422 -9.51 12.35 -4.83
C ALA A 422 -9.55 13.86 -4.58
N ASN A 423 -8.50 14.44 -3.98
CA ASN A 423 -8.41 15.88 -3.73
C ASN A 423 -8.47 16.70 -5.03
N GLY A 424 -7.84 16.22 -6.11
CA GLY A 424 -7.92 16.86 -7.43
C GLY A 424 -9.33 16.81 -8.03
N LEU A 425 -10.01 15.67 -7.94
CA LEU A 425 -11.39 15.51 -8.39
C LEU A 425 -12.35 16.36 -7.56
N THR A 426 -12.17 16.43 -6.24
CA THR A 426 -12.97 17.29 -5.37
C THR A 426 -12.84 18.75 -5.77
N LYS A 427 -11.62 19.24 -6.05
CA LYS A 427 -11.41 20.60 -6.54
C LYS A 427 -12.10 20.86 -7.89
N LYS A 428 -11.94 19.95 -8.85
CA LYS A 428 -12.62 20.06 -10.15
C LYS A 428 -14.15 20.10 -9.99
N LEU A 429 -14.69 19.27 -9.10
CA LEU A 429 -16.12 19.24 -8.81
C LEU A 429 -16.59 20.57 -8.21
N THR A 430 -15.83 21.13 -7.26
CA THR A 430 -16.17 22.44 -6.67
C THR A 430 -16.11 23.56 -7.69
N ASP A 431 -15.10 23.55 -8.58
CA ASP A 431 -14.94 24.57 -9.62
C ASP A 431 -16.10 24.52 -10.63
N LEU A 432 -16.45 23.32 -11.11
CA LEU A 432 -17.61 23.12 -11.99
C LEU A 432 -18.93 23.52 -11.33
N GLN A 433 -19.07 23.30 -10.02
CA GLN A 433 -20.27 23.69 -9.29
C GLN A 433 -20.37 25.21 -9.14
N ASN A 434 -19.24 25.90 -8.96
CA ASN A 434 -19.19 27.36 -8.96
C ASN A 434 -19.51 27.93 -10.36
N GLU A 435 -18.92 27.36 -11.41
CA GLU A 435 -19.19 27.74 -12.80
C GLU A 435 -20.66 27.54 -13.16
N ARG A 436 -21.25 26.38 -12.81
CA ARG A 436 -22.67 26.13 -13.00
C ARG A 436 -23.54 27.17 -12.29
N SER A 437 -23.16 27.58 -11.08
CA SER A 437 -23.91 28.58 -10.31
C SER A 437 -23.83 29.96 -10.97
N LEU A 438 -22.67 30.36 -11.48
CA LEU A 438 -22.48 31.59 -12.26
C LEU A 438 -23.32 31.58 -13.53
N LEU A 439 -23.20 30.53 -14.35
CA LEU A 439 -23.98 30.40 -15.58
C LEU A 439 -25.48 30.39 -15.32
N HIS A 440 -25.92 29.80 -14.21
CA HIS A 440 -27.33 29.83 -13.82
C HIS A 440 -27.81 31.24 -13.50
N MET A 441 -27.03 32.02 -12.74
CA MET A 441 -27.32 33.43 -12.47
C MET A 441 -27.32 34.25 -13.77
N GLU A 442 -26.33 34.07 -14.64
CA GLU A 442 -26.28 34.73 -15.96
C GLU A 442 -27.50 34.42 -16.80
N LEU A 443 -27.91 33.15 -16.84
CA LEU A 443 -29.09 32.73 -17.58
C LEU A 443 -30.37 33.41 -17.04
N GLU A 444 -30.56 33.42 -15.72
CA GLU A 444 -31.72 34.09 -15.11
C GLU A 444 -31.71 35.60 -15.36
N THR A 445 -30.54 36.25 -15.24
CA THR A 445 -30.41 37.67 -15.57
C THR A 445 -30.73 37.95 -17.04
N PHE A 446 -30.19 37.17 -17.98
CA PHE A 446 -30.51 37.35 -19.40
C PHE A 446 -31.97 37.08 -19.74
N ARG A 447 -32.63 36.11 -19.09
CA ARG A 447 -34.08 35.91 -19.23
C ARG A 447 -34.86 37.15 -18.80
N ASN A 448 -34.49 37.74 -17.67
CA ASN A 448 -35.13 38.96 -17.17
C ASN A 448 -34.85 40.16 -18.08
N LEU A 449 -33.60 40.31 -18.56
CA LEU A 449 -33.23 41.36 -19.51
C LEU A 449 -34.00 41.21 -20.83
N ALA A 450 -34.11 40.00 -21.38
CA ALA A 450 -34.87 39.74 -22.61
C ALA A 450 -36.34 40.14 -22.45
N ALA A 451 -36.98 39.72 -21.36
CA ALA A 451 -38.37 40.10 -21.07
C ALA A 451 -38.57 41.62 -20.90
N HIS A 452 -37.56 42.32 -20.38
CA HIS A 452 -37.57 43.78 -20.29
C HIS A 452 -37.35 44.43 -21.67
N GLU A 453 -36.46 43.87 -22.47
CA GLU A 453 -36.12 44.37 -23.80
C GLU A 453 -37.30 44.22 -24.77
N ASP A 454 -38.03 43.10 -24.72
CA ASP A 454 -39.25 42.90 -25.51
C ASP A 454 -40.28 44.02 -25.29
N LYS A 455 -40.48 44.41 -24.02
CA LYS A 455 -41.37 45.52 -23.65
C LYS A 455 -40.82 46.87 -24.11
N SER A 456 -39.50 47.04 -24.06
CA SER A 456 -38.82 48.28 -24.44
C SER A 456 -38.80 48.48 -25.96
N ILE A 457 -38.69 47.40 -26.74
CA ILE A 457 -38.83 47.41 -28.20
C ILE A 457 -40.22 47.90 -28.59
N ALA A 458 -41.28 47.32 -28.01
CA ALA A 458 -42.66 47.72 -28.33
C ALA A 458 -42.90 49.23 -28.10
N LYS A 459 -42.40 49.77 -26.98
CA LYS A 459 -42.49 51.22 -26.69
C LYS A 459 -41.72 52.07 -27.71
N ARG A 460 -40.51 51.66 -28.07
CA ARG A 460 -39.68 52.39 -29.06
C ARG A 460 -40.31 52.37 -30.44
N VAL A 461 -40.78 51.20 -30.90
CA VAL A 461 -41.47 51.06 -32.19
C VAL A 461 -42.71 51.93 -32.21
N HIS A 462 -43.57 51.85 -31.20
CA HIS A 462 -44.78 52.68 -31.13
C HIS A 462 -44.46 54.19 -31.18
N LYS A 463 -43.46 54.65 -30.43
CA LYS A 463 -43.02 56.05 -30.46
C LYS A 463 -42.60 56.46 -31.88
N LEU A 464 -41.78 55.63 -32.54
CA LEU A 464 -41.32 55.90 -33.91
C LEU A 464 -42.48 55.90 -34.90
N THR A 465 -43.44 54.97 -34.78
CA THR A 465 -44.64 54.94 -35.63
C THR A 465 -45.44 56.23 -35.50
N VAL A 466 -45.70 56.70 -34.27
CA VAL A 466 -46.41 57.96 -34.03
C VAL A 466 -45.64 59.15 -34.58
N ASP A 467 -44.33 59.19 -34.41
CA ASP A 467 -43.50 60.28 -34.94
C ASP A 467 -43.48 60.28 -36.49
N VAL A 468 -43.46 59.10 -37.12
CA VAL A 468 -43.55 58.94 -38.58
C VAL A 468 -44.92 59.36 -39.12
N GLU A 469 -46.01 58.97 -38.45
CA GLU A 469 -47.37 59.39 -38.82
C GLU A 469 -47.50 60.92 -38.80
N LYS A 470 -47.00 61.58 -37.76
CA LYS A 470 -46.97 63.05 -37.68
C LYS A 470 -46.18 63.69 -38.83
N GLN A 471 -45.05 63.09 -39.22
CA GLN A 471 -44.28 63.58 -40.37
C GLN A 471 -45.04 63.39 -41.68
N HIS A 472 -45.71 62.26 -41.87
CA HIS A 472 -46.55 62.03 -43.05
C HIS A 472 -47.74 62.99 -43.13
N GLU A 473 -48.39 63.32 -42.01
CA GLU A 473 -49.44 64.34 -41.97
C GLU A 473 -48.89 65.71 -42.38
N ARG A 474 -47.75 66.11 -41.81
CA ARG A 474 -47.09 67.37 -42.15
C ARG A 474 -46.68 67.44 -43.61
N GLU A 475 -46.11 66.36 -44.14
CA GLU A 475 -45.70 66.27 -45.55
C GLU A 475 -46.92 66.40 -46.47
N ARG A 476 -48.01 65.69 -46.17
CA ARG A 476 -49.27 65.74 -46.92
C ARG A 476 -49.84 67.16 -46.96
N ASP A 477 -49.81 67.88 -45.84
CA ASP A 477 -50.27 69.26 -45.78
C ASP A 477 -49.37 70.22 -46.57
N LEU A 478 -48.05 70.00 -46.54
CA LEU A 478 -47.10 70.77 -47.35
C LEU A 478 -47.29 70.50 -48.85
N GLN A 479 -47.50 69.25 -49.25
CA GLN A 479 -47.78 68.88 -50.64
C GLN A 479 -49.09 69.48 -51.15
N LYS A 480 -50.16 69.48 -50.34
CA LYS A 480 -51.41 70.18 -50.68
C LYS A 480 -51.20 71.66 -50.92
N LYS A 481 -50.52 72.35 -49.99
CA LYS A 481 -50.19 73.78 -50.13
C LYS A 481 -49.34 74.05 -51.36
N PHE A 482 -48.38 73.19 -51.67
CA PHE A 482 -47.57 73.30 -52.88
C PHE A 482 -48.44 73.17 -54.14
N GLY A 483 -49.36 72.19 -54.18
CA GLY A 483 -50.31 72.04 -55.28
C GLY A 483 -51.19 73.28 -55.48
N GLU A 484 -51.75 73.83 -54.39
CA GLU A 484 -52.54 75.08 -54.44
C GLU A 484 -51.72 76.26 -54.98
N LEU A 485 -50.47 76.41 -54.53
CA LEU A 485 -49.56 77.46 -55.00
C LEU A 485 -49.17 77.26 -56.47
N GLN A 486 -48.98 76.02 -56.91
CA GLN A 486 -48.69 75.68 -58.30
C GLN A 486 -49.87 75.98 -59.22
N ASP A 487 -51.09 75.68 -58.78
CA ASP A 487 -52.33 76.06 -59.49
C ASP A 487 -52.48 77.58 -59.60
N LEU A 488 -52.17 78.31 -58.53
CA LEU A 488 -52.17 79.78 -58.55
C LEU A 488 -51.09 80.33 -59.49
N HIS A 489 -49.88 79.79 -59.44
CA HIS A 489 -48.80 80.17 -60.35
C HIS A 489 -49.23 79.96 -61.80
N TRP A 490 -49.75 78.78 -62.15
CA TRP A 490 -50.24 78.48 -63.49
C TRP A 490 -51.35 79.46 -63.92
N LYS A 491 -52.33 79.75 -63.05
CA LYS A 491 -53.39 80.73 -63.34
C LYS A 491 -52.83 82.12 -63.61
N LEU A 492 -51.85 82.57 -62.82
CA LEU A 492 -51.20 83.86 -63.01
C LEU A 492 -50.38 83.91 -64.30
N GLU A 493 -49.66 82.84 -64.60
CA GLU A 493 -48.89 82.71 -65.84
C GLU A 493 -49.81 82.74 -67.08
N GLN A 494 -50.92 81.99 -67.06
CA GLN A 494 -51.94 82.06 -68.10
C GLN A 494 -52.55 83.47 -68.24
N ALA A 495 -52.79 84.16 -67.12
CA ALA A 495 -53.25 85.55 -67.15
C ALA A 495 -52.20 86.50 -67.73
N HIS A 496 -50.91 86.27 -67.46
CA HIS A 496 -49.80 87.04 -68.02
C HIS A 496 -49.66 86.80 -69.52
N ILE A 497 -49.72 85.54 -69.97
CA ILE A 497 -49.73 85.18 -71.40
C ILE A 497 -50.90 85.84 -72.12
N LYS A 498 -52.11 85.80 -71.55
CA LYS A 498 -53.29 86.50 -72.10
C LYS A 498 -53.07 88.00 -72.21
N LYS A 499 -52.50 88.64 -71.18
CA LYS A 499 -52.18 90.08 -71.19
C LYS A 499 -51.08 90.43 -72.21
N GLN A 500 -50.06 89.60 -72.35
CA GLN A 500 -49.00 89.81 -73.35
C GLN A 500 -49.53 89.60 -74.78
N ALA A 501 -50.36 88.59 -75.01
CA ALA A 501 -51.03 88.37 -76.30
C ALA A 501 -51.89 89.57 -76.72
N THR A 502 -52.53 90.28 -75.78
CA THR A 502 -53.26 91.52 -76.07
C THR A 502 -52.38 92.75 -76.30
N VAL A 503 -51.09 92.70 -75.96
CA VAL A 503 -50.15 93.84 -76.09
C VAL A 503 -49.22 93.68 -77.30
N SER A 504 -48.94 92.46 -77.76
CA SER A 504 -48.02 92.19 -78.88
C SER A 504 -48.68 91.62 -80.15
N ALA A 505 -49.99 91.39 -80.18
CA ALA A 505 -50.68 91.02 -81.40
C ALA A 505 -51.24 92.26 -82.11
N GLU A 506 -50.74 92.55 -83.32
CA GLU A 506 -51.43 93.43 -84.27
C GLU A 506 -52.88 92.95 -84.48
N ALA A 507 -53.79 93.90 -84.66
CA ALA A 507 -55.19 93.60 -84.94
C ALA A 507 -55.30 92.69 -86.17
N VAL A 508 -55.86 91.50 -85.98
CA VAL A 508 -56.27 90.63 -87.09
C VAL A 508 -57.31 91.39 -87.90
N SER A 509 -56.89 91.91 -89.06
CA SER A 509 -57.80 92.43 -90.07
C SER A 509 -58.59 91.25 -90.62
N TYR A 510 -59.89 91.23 -90.34
CA TYR A 510 -60.83 90.47 -91.15
C TYR A 510 -61.00 91.24 -92.45
N ASP A 511 -60.44 90.74 -93.54
CA ASP A 511 -60.81 91.18 -94.88
C ASP A 511 -62.29 90.89 -95.08
N SER A 512 -63.08 91.97 -95.08
CA SER A 512 -64.45 91.95 -95.58
C SER A 512 -64.39 91.74 -97.09
N SER A 513 -64.77 90.56 -97.55
CA SER A 513 -65.39 90.43 -98.86
C SER A 513 -66.59 91.38 -98.94
N ALA A 514 -66.39 92.57 -99.52
CA ALA A 514 -66.53 92.76 -100.96
C ALA A 514 -65.55 93.83 -101.48
#